data_AF-A0A2V5WDV1-F1
#
_entry.id   AF-A0A2V5WDV1-F1
#
_cell.length_a   1.000
_cell.length_b   1.000
_cell.length_c   1.000
_cell.angle_alpha   90.00
_cell.angle_beta   90.00
_cell.angle_gamma   90.00
#
_symmetry.space_group_name_H-M   'P 1'
#
loop_
_entity.id
_entity.type
_entity.pdbx_description
1 polymer ?
#
loop_
_entity_poly.entity_id
_entity_poly.type
_entity_poly.pdbx_seq_one_letter_code
_entity_poly.pdbx_strand_id
1 'polypeptide(L)' 'WEIIADNLKKAGWSWGCVSAIDSNGRTIWIVDAHRDNGKRYVVRADEKLTAFAFSPIPLPSFAAP' A
#
# COMPACT_ATOMS: atom_id res chain seq x y z
N TRP A 1 -3.84 7.91 -3.45
CA TRP A 1 -2.61 8.15 -2.66
C TRP A 1 -2.87 8.77 -1.30
N GLU A 2 -3.79 9.73 -1.19
CA GLU A 2 -4.12 10.43 0.09
C GLU A 2 -4.43 9.48 1.25
N ILE A 3 -5.24 8.43 1.05
CA ILE A 3 -5.57 7.47 2.11
C ILE A 3 -4.33 6.71 2.64
N ILE A 4 -3.42 6.29 1.74
CA ILE A 4 -2.19 5.58 2.12
C ILE A 4 -1.23 6.54 2.81
N ALA A 5 -1.09 7.75 2.27
CA ALA A 5 -0.30 8.83 2.83
C ALA A 5 -0.73 9.17 4.27
N ASP A 6 -2.04 9.33 4.47
CA ASP A 6 -2.62 9.65 5.77
C ASP A 6 -2.41 8.53 6.78
N ASN A 7 -2.57 7.27 6.35
CA ASN A 7 -2.33 6.11 7.20
C ASN A 7 -0.84 5.96 7.57
N LEU A 8 0.08 6.19 6.62
CA LEU A 8 1.52 6.17 6.89
C LEU A 8 1.91 7.28 7.88
N LYS A 9 1.43 8.50 7.66
CA LYS A 9 1.66 9.64 8.55
C LYS A 9 1.12 9.37 9.96
N LYS A 10 -0.12 8.87 10.09
CA LYS A 10 -0.71 8.47 11.38
C LYS A 10 0.08 7.37 12.09
N ALA A 11 0.66 6.44 11.35
CA ALA A 11 1.48 5.36 11.88
C ALA A 11 2.94 5.78 12.21
N GLY A 12 3.29 7.07 12.04
CA GLY A 12 4.62 7.60 12.32
C GLY A 12 5.66 7.21 11.27
N TRP A 13 5.24 7.04 10.02
CA TRP A 13 6.12 6.79 8.88
C TRP A 13 6.31 8.06 8.06
N SER A 14 7.55 8.29 7.66
CA SER A 14 7.90 9.23 6.60
C SER A 14 7.77 8.51 5.26
N TRP A 15 7.30 9.20 4.23
CA TRP A 15 7.12 8.58 2.92
C TRP A 15 7.36 9.57 1.78
N GLY A 16 7.75 9.04 0.63
CA GLY A 16 7.84 9.77 -0.64
C GLY A 16 7.21 8.96 -1.77
N CYS A 17 6.68 9.66 -2.78
CA CYS A 17 6.16 9.04 -3.98
C CYS A 17 6.84 9.60 -5.25
N VAL A 18 7.11 8.72 -6.20
CA VAL A 18 7.60 9.07 -7.53
C VAL A 18 6.75 8.32 -8.56
N SER A 19 6.36 9.01 -9.63
CA SER A 19 5.79 8.39 -10.82
C SER A 19 6.88 8.11 -11.84
N ALA A 20 6.76 6.97 -12.53
CA ALA A 20 7.58 6.61 -13.67
C ALA A 20 6.70 5.97 -14.75
N ILE A 21 7.17 5.97 -15.99
CA ILE A 21 6.52 5.26 -17.09
C ILE A 21 7.26 3.94 -17.30
N ASP A 22 6.54 2.82 -17.31
CA ASP A 22 7.11 1.50 -17.60
C ASP A 22 7.41 1.33 -19.11
N SER A 23 8.06 0.23 -19.47
CA SER A 23 8.40 -0.07 -20.88
C SER A 23 7.18 -0.26 -21.79
N ASN A 24 5.98 -0.42 -21.22
CA ASN A 24 4.71 -0.56 -21.92
C ASN A 24 3.92 0.75 -21.98
N GLY A 25 4.51 1.88 -21.53
CA GLY A 25 3.85 3.18 -21.51
C GLY A 25 2.85 3.37 -20.35
N ARG A 26 2.86 2.50 -19.34
CA ARG A 26 1.96 2.59 -18.18
C ARG A 26 2.59 3.43 -17.08
N THR A 27 1.80 4.31 -16.48
CA THR A 27 2.21 5.05 -15.29
C THR A 27 2.27 4.10 -14.09
N ILE A 28 3.46 3.94 -13.55
CA ILE A 28 3.71 3.24 -12.29
C ILE A 28 4.05 4.25 -11.20
N TRP A 29 3.64 3.93 -9.99
CA TRP A 29 3.89 4.72 -8.81
C TRP A 29 4.75 3.92 -7.85
N ILE A 30 5.84 4.54 -7.40
CA ILE A 30 6.74 3.96 -6.41
C ILE A 30 6.57 4.76 -5.13
N VAL A 31 6.12 4.10 -4.07
CA VAL A 31 6.09 4.67 -2.73
C VAL A 31 7.19 4.05 -1.90
N ASP A 32 8.02 4.93 -1.33
CA ASP A 32 9.04 4.58 -0.36
C ASP A 32 8.62 5.11 1.00
N ALA A 33 8.30 4.22 1.93
CA ALA A 33 8.00 4.55 3.31
C ALA A 33 9.18 4.12 4.20
N HIS A 34 9.69 5.03 5.01
CA HIS A 34 10.82 4.78 5.91
C HIS A 34 10.51 5.29 7.32
N ARG A 35 11.17 4.67 8.31
CA ARG A 35 11.07 5.04 9.71
C ARG A 35 12.44 4.89 10.39
N ASP A 36 12.70 5.71 11.42
CA ASP A 36 13.99 5.83 12.11
C ASP A 36 14.51 4.53 12.73
N ASN A 37 13.64 3.53 12.89
CA ASN A 37 14.00 2.19 13.32
C ASN A 37 14.66 1.33 12.22
N GLY A 38 15.11 1.96 11.13
CA GLY A 38 15.74 1.29 9.98
C GLY A 38 14.78 0.47 9.12
N LYS A 39 13.46 0.54 9.36
CA LYS A 39 12.48 -0.17 8.54
C LYS A 39 12.13 0.65 7.30
N ARG A 40 12.09 -0.02 6.15
CA ARG A 40 11.77 0.56 4.85
C ARG A 40 10.82 -0.35 4.09
N TYR A 41 9.78 0.23 3.50
CA TYR A 41 8.84 -0.44 2.60
C TYR A 41 8.80 0.28 1.27
N VAL A 42 9.04 -0.47 0.18
CA VAL A 42 8.91 0.03 -1.18
C VAL A 42 7.74 -0.68 -1.85
N VAL A 43 6.71 0.07 -2.22
CA VAL A 43 5.53 -0.43 -2.92
C VAL A 43 5.53 0.11 -4.34
N ARG A 44 5.34 -0.78 -5.31
CA ARG A 44 5.10 -0.41 -6.72
C ARG A 44 3.66 -0.76 -7.08
N ALA A 45 2.92 0.19 -7.62
CA ALA A 45 1.56 -0.03 -8.08
C ALA A 45 1.34 0.66 -9.43
N ASP A 46 0.63 0.02 -10.34
CA ASP A 46 0.01 0.71 -11.46
C ASP A 46 -1.16 1.58 -10.97
N GLU A 47 -1.61 2.50 -11.82
CA GLU A 47 -2.58 3.58 -11.56
C GLU A 47 -3.84 3.19 -10.76
N LYS A 48 -4.18 1.89 -10.72
CA LYS A 48 -5.24 1.33 -9.88
C LYS A 48 -4.66 0.60 -8.67
N LEU A 49 -4.39 1.36 -7.60
CA LEU A 49 -4.39 0.82 -6.25
C LEU A 49 -5.77 0.22 -5.98
N THR A 50 -5.95 -1.08 -6.26
CA THR A 50 -7.01 -1.89 -5.64
C THR A 50 -6.54 -2.10 -4.21
N ALA A 51 -6.60 -1.00 -3.45
CA ALA A 51 -6.15 -0.92 -2.08
C ALA A 51 -6.92 -1.98 -1.31
N PHE A 52 -6.16 -2.97 -0.82
CA PHE A 52 -6.56 -3.97 0.17
C PHE A 52 -7.88 -3.61 0.85
N ALA A 53 -8.96 -4.26 0.42
CA ALA A 53 -10.08 -4.48 1.31
C ALA A 53 -9.51 -5.28 2.49
N PHE A 54 -9.26 -4.61 3.61
CA PHE A 54 -9.27 -5.26 4.90
C PHE A 54 -10.68 -5.84 5.07
N SER A 55 -10.91 -7.01 4.51
CA SER A 55 -11.99 -7.87 4.95
C SER A 55 -11.50 -8.44 6.28
N PRO A 56 -12.11 -8.12 7.43
CA PRO A 56 -12.12 -9.10 8.49
C PRO A 56 -12.97 -10.22 7.91
N ILE A 57 -12.36 -11.17 7.21
CA ILE A 57 -13.04 -12.40 6.84
C ILE A 57 -13.40 -13.04 8.19
N PRO A 58 -14.67 -13.08 8.62
CA PRO A 58 -15.01 -14.07 9.61
C PRO A 58 -14.87 -15.39 8.86
N LEU A 59 -13.91 -16.22 9.26
CA LEU A 59 -13.83 -17.59 8.77
C LEU A 59 -15.25 -18.17 8.82
N PRO A 60 -15.75 -18.85 7.76
CA PRO A 60 -16.99 -19.58 7.90
C PRO A 60 -16.77 -20.57 9.04
N SER A 61 -17.48 -20.33 10.15
CA SER A 61 -17.53 -21.25 11.28
C SER A 61 -18.01 -22.58 10.71
N PHE A 62 -17.08 -23.51 10.50
CA PHE A 62 -17.39 -24.89 10.22
C PHE A 62 -18.07 -25.45 11.47
N ALA A 63 -19.39 -25.45 11.45
CA ALA A 63 -20.23 -26.28 12.29
C ALA A 63 -21.45 -26.68 11.43
N ALA A 64 -21.34 -27.83 10.79
CA ALA A 64 -22.46 -28.65 10.37
C ALA A 64 -22.61 -29.79 11.40
N PRO A 65 -23.76 -30.49 11.48
CA PRO A 65 -25.13 -30.11 11.14
C PRO A 65 -25.93 -29.57 12.33
#